data_AF-A0A4U9HF28-F1
#
_entry.id   AF-A0A4U9HF28-F1
#
_cell.length_a   1.000
_cell.length_b   1.000
_cell.length_c   1.000
_cell.angle_alpha   90.00
_cell.angle_beta   90.00
_cell.angle_gamma   90.00
#
_symmetry.space_group_name_H-M   'P 1'
#
loop_
_entity.id
_entity.type
_entity.pdbx_description
1 polymer ?
#
loop_
_entity_poly.entity_id
_entity_poly.type
_entity_poly.pdbx_seq_one_letter_code
_entity_poly.pdbx_strand_id
1 'polypeptide(L)'
;MSDEKNSTLLYGLEQRIPPLPAFFSALQHVLAGLVSIITPPLLIGATLGLGPWMPYLISMSLLASGIGTFLQSNRLWGIGAGMICMQGTSFAFLGVSVAGGLWVKQQGGGPEDIMAMLFGVNFVAALVPVVVSRFIEPLKKIFTPVITGSVIALIGISLIKVSVINWCGGEGAKDFGSISNIGLGGLTLG
;
A
#
# COMPACT_ATOMS: atom_id res chain seq x y z
N MET A 1 -11.87 16.78 39.71
CA MET A 1 -12.35 15.41 39.96
C MET A 1 -12.56 14.80 38.60
N SER A 2 -11.75 13.89 38.07
CA SER A 2 -10.67 13.06 38.62
C SER A 2 -9.90 12.51 37.42
N ASP A 3 -8.59 12.32 37.61
CA ASP A 3 -7.68 11.59 36.73
C ASP A 3 -8.31 10.42 35.96
N GLU A 4 -8.25 10.46 34.63
CA GLU A 4 -7.96 9.26 33.83
C GLU A 4 -6.59 9.42 33.19
N LYS A 5 -5.63 9.03 34.02
CA LYS A 5 -4.21 8.87 33.76
C LYS A 5 -4.01 7.59 32.94
N ASN A 6 -4.37 7.59 31.65
CA ASN A 6 -4.00 6.55 30.68
C ASN A 6 -4.10 7.07 29.23
N SER A 7 -3.18 7.96 28.85
CA SER A 7 -2.86 8.16 27.44
C SER A 7 -1.34 8.19 27.32
N THR A 8 -0.78 7.03 27.00
CA THR A 8 0.63 6.73 26.70
C THR A 8 1.10 7.43 25.41
N LEU A 9 0.75 8.70 25.22
CA LEU A 9 1.17 9.51 24.07
C LEU A 9 2.14 10.58 24.55
N LEU A 10 3.38 10.51 24.05
CA LEU A 10 4.42 11.52 24.31
C LEU A 10 4.05 12.92 23.77
N TYR A 11 3.22 12.97 22.73
CA TYR A 11 2.65 14.19 22.17
C TYR A 11 1.17 13.99 21.85
N GLY A 12 0.31 14.96 22.21
CA GLY A 12 -1.10 14.95 21.84
C GLY A 12 -1.32 15.24 20.35
N LEU A 13 -2.46 14.78 19.79
CA LEU A 13 -2.81 14.95 18.36
C LEU A 13 -2.78 16.41 17.90
N GLU A 14 -3.17 17.35 18.76
CA GLU A 14 -3.20 18.80 18.48
C GLU A 14 -1.98 19.56 19.02
N GLN A 15 -1.05 18.86 19.68
CA GLN A 15 0.09 19.49 20.33
C GLN A 15 1.12 19.94 19.28
N ARG A 16 1.47 21.22 19.30
CA ARG A 16 2.57 21.74 18.46
C ARG A 16 3.91 21.22 18.98
N ILE A 17 4.44 20.21 18.29
CA ILE A 17 5.76 19.66 18.53
C ILE A 17 6.82 20.68 18.05
N PRO A 18 7.96 20.84 18.75
CA PRO A 18 9.06 21.64 18.25
C PRO A 18 9.50 21.20 16.84
N PRO A 19 9.93 22.12 15.96
CA PRO A 19 10.10 21.83 14.53
C PRO A 19 11.15 20.75 14.23
N LEU A 20 12.18 20.62 15.07
CA LEU A 20 13.24 19.62 14.92
C LEU A 20 12.74 18.18 15.18
N PRO A 21 12.19 17.83 16.35
CA PRO A 21 11.56 16.53 16.58
C PRO A 21 10.43 16.20 15.59
N ALA A 22 9.63 17.21 15.22
CA ALA A 22 8.56 17.03 14.24
C ALA A 22 9.12 16.62 12.86
N PHE A 23 10.21 17.25 12.42
CA PHE A 23 10.88 16.90 11.17
C PHE A 23 11.42 15.48 11.18
N PHE A 24 12.16 15.08 12.22
CA PHE A 24 12.69 13.71 12.31
C PHE A 24 11.59 12.65 12.39
N SER A 25 10.52 12.93 13.14
CA SER A 25 9.37 12.03 13.22
C SER A 25 8.65 11.91 11.88
N ALA A 26 8.43 13.02 11.17
CA ALA A 26 7.85 13.02 9.83
C ALA A 26 8.73 12.28 8.83
N LEU A 27 10.05 12.48 8.89
CA LEU A 27 11.02 11.78 8.06
C LEU A 27 10.96 10.27 8.31
N GLN A 28 10.96 9.83 9.58
CA GLN A 28 10.83 8.42 9.93
C GLN A 28 9.50 7.84 9.42
N HIS A 29 8.40 8.60 9.53
CA HIS A 29 7.10 8.17 9.04
C HIS A 29 7.16 7.92 7.53
N VAL A 30 7.69 8.88 6.77
CA VAL A 30 7.86 8.76 5.31
C VAL A 30 8.75 7.56 4.96
N LEU A 31 9.91 7.41 5.61
CA LEU A 31 10.84 6.31 5.36
C LEU A 31 10.22 4.94 5.66
N ALA A 32 9.45 4.82 6.74
CA ALA A 32 8.75 3.60 7.10
C ALA A 32 7.64 3.23 6.09
N GLY A 33 6.93 4.23 5.57
CA GLY A 33 5.87 4.04 4.57
C GLY A 33 6.36 3.80 3.15
N LEU A 34 7.55 4.29 2.81
CA LEU A 34 8.09 4.33 1.45
C LEU A 34 8.13 2.93 0.81
N VAL A 35 8.62 1.93 1.54
CA VAL A 35 8.66 0.54 1.05
C VAL A 35 7.25 0.06 0.71
N SER A 36 6.28 0.29 1.60
CA SER A 36 4.89 -0.15 1.40
C SER A 36 4.20 0.51 0.20
N ILE A 37 4.60 1.74 -0.18
CA ILE A 37 4.03 2.49 -1.31
C ILE A 37 4.67 2.10 -2.65
N ILE A 38 5.95 1.75 -2.64
CA ILE A 38 6.71 1.43 -3.86
C ILE A 38 6.59 -0.05 -4.23
N THR A 39 6.45 -0.95 -3.26
CA THR A 39 6.43 -2.40 -3.51
C THR A 39 5.27 -2.84 -4.43
N PRO A 40 4.00 -2.42 -4.24
CA PRO A 40 2.92 -2.85 -5.13
C PRO A 40 3.09 -2.48 -6.62
N PRO A 41 3.38 -1.22 -7.00
CA PRO A 41 3.60 -0.89 -8.41
C PRO A 41 4.84 -1.60 -8.99
N LEU A 42 5.87 -1.85 -8.17
CA LEU A 42 7.03 -2.63 -8.58
C LEU A 42 6.66 -4.08 -8.92
N LEU A 43 5.88 -4.73 -8.04
CA LEU A 43 5.41 -6.11 -8.26
C LEU A 43 4.49 -6.22 -9.48
N ILE A 44 3.56 -5.28 -9.66
CA ILE A 44 2.68 -5.22 -10.84
C ILE A 44 3.53 -5.01 -12.11
N GLY A 45 4.47 -4.07 -12.07
CA GLY A 45 5.32 -3.77 -13.21
C GLY A 45 6.23 -4.93 -13.61
N ALA A 46 6.83 -5.60 -12.63
CA ALA A 46 7.71 -6.75 -12.86
C ALA A 46 6.94 -7.95 -13.41
N THR A 47 5.78 -8.27 -12.85
CA THR A 47 4.96 -9.44 -13.27
C THR A 47 4.32 -9.25 -14.65
N LEU A 48 3.88 -8.04 -14.98
CA LEU A 48 3.22 -7.76 -16.26
C LEU A 48 4.22 -7.42 -17.38
N GLY A 49 5.47 -7.10 -17.04
CA GLY A 49 6.51 -6.70 -18.00
C GLY A 49 6.44 -5.22 -18.38
N LEU A 50 5.93 -4.36 -17.49
CA LEU A 50 5.76 -2.92 -17.69
C LEU A 50 7.04 -2.12 -17.37
N GLY A 51 8.22 -2.66 -17.71
CA GLY A 51 9.52 -2.04 -17.40
C GLY A 51 9.61 -0.54 -17.71
N PRO A 52 9.23 -0.09 -18.92
CA PRO A 52 9.26 1.33 -19.29
C PRO A 52 8.34 2.22 -18.44
N TRP A 53 7.24 1.67 -17.93
CA TRP A 53 6.23 2.38 -17.15
C TRP A 53 6.46 2.31 -15.64
N MET A 54 7.45 1.54 -15.19
CA MET A 54 7.71 1.30 -13.78
C MET A 54 8.07 2.58 -13.00
N PRO A 55 8.97 3.46 -13.48
CA PRO A 55 9.25 4.73 -12.79
C PRO A 55 8.02 5.61 -12.70
N TYR A 56 7.20 5.63 -13.75
CA TYR A 56 5.95 6.39 -13.80
C TYR A 56 4.94 5.91 -12.75
N LEU A 57 4.73 4.59 -12.64
CA LEU A 57 3.84 4.01 -11.63
C LEU A 57 4.29 4.31 -10.21
N ILE A 58 5.61 4.27 -9.96
CA ILE A 58 6.20 4.58 -8.65
C ILE A 58 6.02 6.08 -8.31
N SER A 59 6.33 6.97 -9.25
CA SER A 59 6.16 8.42 -9.02
C SER A 59 4.69 8.78 -8.78
N MET A 60 3.77 8.18 -9.53
CA MET A 60 2.33 8.39 -9.33
C MET A 60 1.83 7.83 -8.01
N SER A 61 2.30 6.66 -7.57
CA SER A 61 1.88 6.09 -6.28
C SER A 61 2.34 6.95 -5.11
N LEU A 62 3.58 7.45 -5.15
CA LEU A 62 4.12 8.36 -4.14
C LEU A 62 3.36 9.69 -4.12
N LEU A 63 3.06 10.27 -5.28
CA LEU A 63 2.29 11.51 -5.37
C LEU A 63 0.87 11.33 -4.83
N ALA A 64 0.17 10.27 -5.25
CA ALA A 64 -1.19 9.98 -4.80
C ALA A 64 -1.25 9.69 -3.30
N SER A 65 -0.27 8.96 -2.77
CA SER A 65 -0.11 8.71 -1.32
C SER A 65 0.10 10.01 -0.55
N GLY A 66 0.96 10.92 -1.04
CA GLY A 66 1.21 12.21 -0.41
C GLY A 66 -0.04 13.09 -0.37
N ILE A 67 -0.75 13.20 -1.51
CA ILE A 67 -2.01 13.93 -1.59
C ILE A 67 -3.07 13.30 -0.67
N GLY A 68 -3.23 11.98 -0.69
CA GLY A 68 -4.18 11.27 0.15
C GLY A 68 -3.92 11.46 1.64
N THR A 69 -2.65 11.38 2.05
CA THR A 69 -2.23 11.62 3.44
C THR A 69 -2.50 13.06 3.87
N PHE A 70 -2.23 14.02 2.99
CA PHE A 70 -2.50 15.44 3.25
C PHE A 70 -4.00 15.71 3.41
N LEU A 71 -4.85 15.16 2.53
CA LEU A 71 -6.29 15.28 2.61
C LEU A 71 -6.84 14.64 3.90
N GLN A 72 -6.33 13.47 4.29
CA GLN A 72 -6.76 12.77 5.49
C GLN A 72 -6.40 13.53 6.77
N SER A 73 -5.25 14.22 6.77
CA SER A 73 -4.74 15.02 7.89
C SER A 73 -5.52 16.33 8.09
N ASN A 74 -5.83 17.07 7.02
CA ASN A 74 -6.31 18.45 7.16
C ASN A 74 -7.82 18.64 7.33
N ARG A 75 -8.63 17.57 7.38
CA ARG A 75 -10.12 17.61 7.48
C ARG A 75 -10.76 18.71 6.62
N LEU A 76 -10.18 18.99 5.45
CA LEU A 76 -10.63 20.06 4.58
C LEU A 76 -12.00 19.64 4.01
N TRP A 77 -12.99 20.53 4.11
CA TRP A 77 -14.36 20.30 3.60
C TRP A 77 -15.11 19.12 4.25
N GLY A 78 -14.73 18.74 5.49
CA GLY A 78 -15.34 17.60 6.18
C GLY A 78 -14.92 16.23 5.64
N ILE A 79 -13.95 16.19 4.72
CA ILE A 79 -13.31 14.99 4.19
C ILE A 79 -11.98 14.81 4.91
N GLY A 80 -11.75 13.61 5.48
CA GLY A 80 -10.54 13.28 6.24
C GLY A 80 -10.80 13.05 7.73
N ALA A 81 -9.87 12.37 8.39
CA ALA A 81 -9.99 11.99 9.81
C ALA A 81 -9.54 13.10 10.77
N GLY A 82 -8.79 14.11 10.29
CA GLY A 82 -8.19 15.13 11.16
C GLY A 82 -7.00 14.59 11.96
N MET A 83 -6.38 13.51 11.49
CA MET A 83 -5.24 12.85 12.14
C MET A 83 -4.25 12.39 11.08
N ILE A 84 -2.99 12.20 11.49
CA ILE A 84 -1.95 11.65 10.61
C ILE A 84 -2.27 10.17 10.34
N CYS A 85 -2.94 9.95 9.22
CA CYS A 85 -3.21 8.63 8.68
C CYS A 85 -2.50 8.53 7.34
N MET A 86 -1.29 7.96 7.35
CA MET A 86 -0.54 7.73 6.12
C MET A 86 -1.36 6.89 5.16
N GLN A 87 -1.62 7.43 3.97
CA GLN A 87 -2.22 6.66 2.91
C GLN A 87 -1.17 5.94 2.08
N GLY A 88 -1.45 4.68 1.79
CA GLY A 88 -0.57 3.84 0.99
C GLY A 88 -1.33 3.06 -0.06
N THR A 89 -0.59 2.38 -0.91
CA THR A 89 -1.16 1.43 -1.88
C THR A 89 -1.62 0.17 -1.15
N SER A 90 -2.85 -0.25 -1.40
CA SER A 90 -3.39 -1.46 -0.75
C SER A 90 -2.93 -2.73 -1.49
N PHE A 91 -2.25 -3.60 -0.74
CA PHE A 91 -1.85 -4.93 -1.22
C PHE A 91 -3.03 -5.86 -1.51
N ALA A 92 -4.23 -5.56 -0.99
CA ALA A 92 -5.42 -6.35 -1.27
C ALA A 92 -5.77 -6.36 -2.78
N PHE A 93 -5.44 -5.28 -3.50
CA PHE A 93 -5.70 -5.18 -4.94
C PHE A 93 -4.60 -5.80 -5.80
N LEU A 94 -3.44 -6.13 -5.23
CA LEU A 94 -2.29 -6.64 -5.98
C LEU A 94 -2.68 -7.85 -6.84
N GLY A 95 -3.30 -8.86 -6.22
CA GLY A 95 -3.67 -10.10 -6.90
C GLY A 95 -4.68 -9.88 -8.04
N VAL A 96 -5.66 -9.01 -7.82
CA VAL A 96 -6.69 -8.69 -8.84
C VAL A 96 -6.08 -7.90 -10.00
N SER A 97 -5.21 -6.92 -9.70
CA SER A 97 -4.51 -6.13 -10.72
C SER A 97 -3.59 -6.97 -11.60
N VAL A 98 -2.83 -7.90 -11.00
CA VAL A 98 -1.97 -8.82 -11.76
C VAL A 98 -2.82 -9.78 -12.60
N ALA A 99 -3.86 -10.38 -12.02
CA ALA A 99 -4.75 -11.27 -12.77
C ALA A 99 -5.43 -10.55 -13.96
N GLY A 100 -5.89 -9.33 -13.75
CA GLY A 100 -6.49 -8.50 -14.80
C GLY A 100 -5.51 -8.13 -15.91
N GLY A 101 -4.28 -7.75 -15.56
CA GLY A 101 -3.24 -7.46 -16.53
C GLY A 101 -2.82 -8.69 -17.35
N LEU A 102 -2.72 -9.86 -16.71
CA LEU A 102 -2.46 -11.13 -17.41
C LEU A 102 -3.59 -11.50 -18.36
N TRP A 103 -4.85 -11.23 -17.98
CA TRP A 103 -6.01 -11.46 -18.84
C TRP A 103 -5.99 -10.60 -20.10
N VAL A 104 -5.60 -9.33 -20.01
CA VAL A 104 -5.41 -8.46 -21.19
C VAL A 104 -4.25 -8.96 -22.06
N LYS A 105 -3.14 -9.37 -21.43
CA LYS A 105 -1.96 -9.91 -22.12
C LYS A 105 -2.30 -11.20 -22.90
N GLN A 106 -3.13 -12.07 -22.34
CA GLN A 106 -3.61 -13.29 -22.99
C GLN A 106 -4.48 -13.01 -24.22
N GLN A 107 -5.18 -11.88 -24.26
CA GLN A 107 -5.94 -11.44 -25.43
C GLN A 107 -5.08 -10.76 -26.50
N GLY A 108 -3.75 -10.69 -26.30
CA GLY A 108 -2.83 -10.03 -27.21
C GLY A 108 -2.71 -8.52 -27.00
N GLY A 109 -3.24 -7.98 -25.89
CA GLY A 109 -3.09 -6.57 -25.54
C GLY A 109 -1.63 -6.20 -25.23
N GLY A 110 -1.23 -5.01 -25.66
CA GLY A 110 0.09 -4.46 -25.40
C GLY A 110 0.25 -3.90 -23.97
N PRO A 111 1.47 -3.44 -23.61
CA PRO A 111 1.70 -2.74 -22.35
C PRO A 111 0.79 -1.53 -22.12
N GLU A 112 0.43 -0.82 -23.19
CA GLU A 112 -0.46 0.34 -23.15
C GLU A 112 -1.89 -0.04 -22.80
N ASP A 113 -2.40 -1.14 -23.35
CA ASP A 113 -3.74 -1.67 -23.03
C ASP A 113 -3.84 -2.12 -21.57
N ILE A 114 -2.78 -2.74 -21.07
CA ILE A 114 -2.67 -3.14 -19.66
C ILE A 114 -2.71 -1.90 -18.76
N MET A 115 -1.95 -0.84 -19.10
CA MET A 115 -1.95 0.40 -18.33
C MET A 115 -3.33 1.08 -18.36
N ALA A 116 -3.97 1.16 -19.53
CA ALA A 116 -5.31 1.70 -19.67
C ALA A 116 -6.33 0.91 -18.83
N MET A 117 -6.23 -0.42 -18.81
CA MET A 117 -7.06 -1.29 -17.97
C MET A 117 -6.80 -1.02 -16.49
N LEU A 118 -5.55 -0.98 -16.03
CA LEU A 118 -5.22 -0.73 -14.63
C LEU A 118 -5.76 0.63 -14.15
N PHE A 119 -5.59 1.69 -14.94
CA PHE A 119 -6.11 3.01 -14.57
C PHE A 119 -7.63 3.09 -14.63
N GLY A 120 -8.25 2.52 -15.68
CA GLY A 120 -9.70 2.51 -15.84
C GLY A 120 -10.40 1.73 -14.72
N VAL A 121 -9.91 0.53 -14.42
CA VAL A 121 -10.44 -0.31 -13.34
C VAL A 121 -10.21 0.37 -12.00
N ASN A 122 -9.03 0.92 -11.72
CA ASN A 122 -8.78 1.63 -10.46
C ASN A 122 -9.67 2.86 -10.28
N PHE A 123 -9.90 3.62 -11.35
CA PHE A 123 -10.77 4.80 -11.30
C PHE A 123 -12.22 4.43 -10.95
N VAL A 124 -12.76 3.40 -11.61
CA VAL A 124 -14.12 2.91 -11.33
C VAL A 124 -14.18 2.24 -9.95
N ALA A 125 -13.17 1.44 -9.61
CA ALA A 125 -13.10 0.76 -8.31
C ALA A 125 -13.02 1.76 -7.15
N ALA A 126 -12.39 2.91 -7.32
CA ALA A 126 -12.33 3.95 -6.29
C ALA A 126 -13.71 4.52 -5.91
N LEU A 127 -14.70 4.47 -6.81
CA LEU A 127 -16.07 4.88 -6.51
C LEU A 127 -16.74 3.94 -5.51
N VAL A 128 -16.38 2.65 -5.51
CA VAL A 128 -17.00 1.65 -4.64
C VAL A 128 -16.74 1.98 -3.16
N PRO A 129 -15.50 2.18 -2.68
CA PRO A 129 -15.24 2.62 -1.31
C PRO A 129 -15.92 3.94 -0.95
N VAL A 130 -16.04 4.89 -1.88
CA VAL A 130 -16.71 6.17 -1.64
C VAL A 130 -18.19 5.94 -1.31
N VAL A 131 -18.87 5.10 -2.08
CA VAL A 131 -20.28 4.75 -1.81
C VAL A 131 -20.40 3.94 -0.52
N VAL A 132 -19.56 2.91 -0.35
CA VAL A 132 -19.56 2.03 0.83
C VAL A 132 -19.28 2.81 2.11
N SER A 133 -18.45 3.85 2.07
CA SER A 133 -18.13 4.70 3.23
C SER A 133 -19.37 5.34 3.86
N ARG A 134 -20.43 5.58 3.08
CA ARG A 134 -21.71 6.17 3.55
C ARG A 134 -22.55 5.18 4.35
N PHE A 135 -22.31 3.88 4.22
CA PHE A 135 -23.06 2.81 4.87
C PHE A 135 -22.23 2.08 5.93
N ILE A 136 -21.22 2.73 6.50
CA ILE A 136 -20.27 2.05 7.38
C ILE A 136 -20.91 1.52 8.68
N GLU A 137 -21.97 2.17 9.19
CA GLU A 137 -22.63 1.75 10.43
C GLU A 137 -23.27 0.35 10.36
N PRO A 138 -24.10 0.01 9.36
CA PRO A 138 -24.59 -1.35 9.22
C PRO A 138 -23.48 -2.35 8.86
N LEU A 139 -22.47 -1.94 8.09
CA LEU A 139 -21.35 -2.80 7.70
C LEU A 139 -20.52 -3.27 8.91
N LYS A 140 -20.34 -2.43 9.94
CA LYS A 140 -19.63 -2.80 11.17
C LYS A 140 -20.22 -4.01 11.89
N LYS A 141 -21.52 -4.30 11.71
CA LYS A 141 -22.17 -5.50 12.29
C LYS A 141 -21.79 -6.78 11.55
N ILE A 142 -21.49 -6.68 10.26
CA ILE A 142 -21.14 -7.81 9.39
C ILE A 142 -19.63 -8.05 9.44
N PHE A 143 -18.82 -6.99 9.32
CA PHE A 143 -17.35 -7.06 9.36
C PHE A 143 -16.85 -6.99 10.79
N THR A 144 -17.07 -8.08 11.54
CA THR A 144 -16.54 -8.21 12.89
C THR A 144 -15.00 -8.18 12.91
N PRO A 145 -14.35 -7.84 14.03
CA PRO A 145 -12.89 -7.80 14.13
C PRO A 145 -12.22 -9.12 13.72
N VAL A 146 -12.89 -10.26 13.95
CA VAL A 146 -12.40 -11.58 13.55
C VAL A 146 -12.33 -11.69 12.03
N ILE A 147 -13.38 -11.31 11.31
CA ILE A 147 -13.43 -11.38 9.84
C ILE A 147 -12.38 -10.46 9.23
N THR A 148 -12.33 -9.21 9.68
CA THR A 148 -11.37 -8.22 9.19
C THR A 148 -9.93 -8.66 9.48
N GLY A 149 -9.66 -9.17 10.69
CA GLY A 149 -8.36 -9.70 11.07
C GLY A 149 -7.93 -10.91 10.24
N SER A 150 -8.83 -11.86 10.00
CA SER A 150 -8.56 -13.02 9.15
C SER A 150 -8.25 -12.62 7.70
N VAL A 151 -8.98 -11.67 7.11
CA VAL A 151 -8.70 -11.18 5.75
C VAL A 151 -7.34 -10.51 5.67
N ILE A 152 -6.99 -9.64 6.64
CA ILE A 152 -5.68 -9.00 6.69
C ILE A 152 -4.56 -10.04 6.85
N ALA A 153 -4.74 -11.05 7.69
CA ALA A 153 -3.79 -12.15 7.85
C ALA A 153 -3.60 -12.93 6.54
N LEU A 154 -4.68 -13.23 5.82
CA LEU A 154 -4.61 -13.90 4.52
C LEU A 154 -3.88 -13.06 3.47
N ILE A 155 -4.11 -11.75 3.43
CA ILE A 155 -3.35 -10.84 2.57
C ILE A 155 -1.86 -10.93 2.93
N GLY A 156 -1.50 -10.84 4.21
CA GLY A 156 -0.12 -10.97 4.67
C GLY A 156 0.53 -12.31 4.26
N ILE A 157 -0.15 -13.43 4.48
CA ILE A 157 0.32 -14.77 4.10
C ILE A 157 0.54 -14.86 2.58
N SER A 158 -0.35 -14.28 1.77
CA SER A 158 -0.20 -14.27 0.32
C SER A 158 1.03 -13.48 -0.13
N LEU A 159 1.38 -12.40 0.58
CA LEU A 159 2.57 -11.59 0.28
C LEU A 159 3.86 -12.30 0.66
N ILE A 160 3.88 -13.11 1.72
CA ILE A 160 5.06 -13.90 2.10
C ILE A 160 5.52 -14.76 0.90
N LYS A 161 4.59 -15.39 0.18
CA LYS A 161 4.92 -16.18 -1.01
C LYS A 161 5.63 -15.33 -2.07
N VAL A 162 5.08 -14.15 -2.38
CA VAL A 162 5.65 -13.25 -3.38
C VAL A 162 7.02 -12.72 -2.94
N SER A 163 7.18 -12.39 -1.66
CA SER A 163 8.46 -11.95 -1.09
C SER A 163 9.53 -13.03 -1.16
N VAL A 164 9.21 -14.29 -0.83
CA VAL A 164 10.14 -15.42 -0.91
C VAL A 164 10.59 -15.65 -2.37
N ILE A 165 9.65 -15.61 -3.32
CA ILE A 165 9.98 -15.77 -4.75
C ILE A 165 10.94 -14.66 -5.21
N ASN A 166 10.71 -13.41 -4.81
CA ASN A 166 11.62 -12.31 -5.11
C ASN A 166 12.98 -12.48 -4.42
N TRP A 167 13.02 -12.94 -3.17
CA TRP A 167 14.25 -13.20 -2.43
C TRP A 167 15.08 -14.31 -3.08
N CYS A 168 14.45 -15.34 -3.63
CA CYS A 168 15.15 -16.40 -4.35
C CYS A 168 15.66 -15.97 -5.74
N GLY A 169 15.41 -14.74 -6.21
CA GLY A 169 15.91 -14.21 -7.49
C GLY A 169 14.83 -13.86 -8.52
N GLY A 170 13.55 -14.02 -8.19
CA GLY A 170 12.41 -13.66 -9.05
C GLY A 170 11.86 -14.81 -9.89
N GLU A 171 10.63 -14.67 -10.39
CA GLU A 171 10.00 -15.67 -11.27
C GLU A 171 10.76 -15.79 -12.60
N GLY A 172 11.28 -16.98 -12.91
CA GLY A 172 11.97 -17.26 -14.17
C GLY A 172 13.49 -17.00 -14.16
N ALA A 173 14.09 -16.72 -13.00
CA ALA A 173 15.55 -16.59 -12.88
C ALA A 173 16.26 -17.95 -13.06
N LYS A 174 17.33 -17.97 -13.88
CA LYS A 174 18.18 -19.15 -14.07
C LYS A 174 18.90 -19.58 -12.79
N ASP A 175 19.13 -18.63 -11.88
CA ASP A 175 19.83 -18.81 -10.59
C ASP A 175 18.87 -18.74 -9.40
N PHE A 176 17.67 -19.31 -9.54
CA PHE A 176 16.68 -19.35 -8.47
C PHE A 176 17.26 -20.08 -7.25
N GLY A 177 17.34 -19.39 -6.11
CA GLY A 177 17.91 -19.94 -4.87
C GLY A 177 19.43 -19.91 -4.78
N SER A 178 20.13 -19.10 -5.59
CA SER A 178 21.56 -18.87 -5.41
C SER A 178 21.89 -18.38 -3.98
N ILE A 179 22.95 -18.93 -3.40
CA ILE A 179 23.49 -18.52 -2.09
C ILE A 179 23.76 -17.01 -2.05
N SER A 180 24.09 -16.39 -3.19
CA SER A 180 24.28 -14.94 -3.29
C SER A 180 22.97 -14.17 -3.12
N ASN A 181 21.88 -14.60 -3.74
CA ASN A 181 20.56 -13.94 -3.61
C ASN A 181 19.98 -14.15 -2.21
N ILE A 182 20.12 -15.36 -1.67
CA ILE A 182 19.67 -15.69 -0.31
C ILE A 182 20.51 -14.91 0.72
N GLY A 183 21.83 -14.85 0.54
CA GLY A 183 22.75 -14.10 1.41
C GLY A 183 22.52 -12.60 1.36
N LEU A 184 22.24 -12.02 0.19
CA LEU A 184 21.86 -10.61 0.06
C LEU A 184 20.57 -10.31 0.81
N GLY A 185 19.51 -11.11 0.61
CA GLY A 185 18.26 -10.88 1.33
C GLY A 185 18.36 -11.17 2.84
N GLY A 186 19.20 -12.12 3.25
CA GLY A 186 19.53 -12.36 4.66
C GLY A 186 20.25 -11.19 5.31
N LEU A 187 21.19 -10.57 4.58
CA LEU A 187 21.88 -9.35 5.04
C LEU A 187 20.94 -8.15 5.14
N THR A 188 19.94 -8.04 4.25
CA THR A 188 18.94 -6.96 4.36
C THR A 188 17.95 -7.14 5.50
N LEU A 189 17.81 -8.35 6.04
CA LEU A 189 16.89 -8.66 7.15
C LEU A 189 17.55 -8.56 8.54
N GLY A 190 18.88 -8.72 8.62
CA GLY A 190 19.66 -8.59 9.85
C GLY A 190 20.03 -7.15 10.16
#